data_AF-A0A2E6UY21-F1
#
_entry.id   AF-A0A2E6UY21-F1
#
_cell.length_a   1.000
_cell.length_b   1.000
_cell.length_c   1.000
_cell.angle_alpha   90.00
_cell.angle_beta   90.00
_cell.angle_gamma   90.00
#
_symmetry.space_group_name_H-M   'P 1'
#
loop_
_entity.id
_entity.type
_entity.pdbx_description
1 polymer ?
#
loop_
_entity_poly.entity_id
_entity_poly.type
_entity_poly.pdbx_seq_one_letter_code
_entity_poly.pdbx_strand_id
1 'polypeptide(L)'
;EGMSLTRAAVFAVGGVICLVAGADAFVWSGAELARSYGWSEDVIGLTIVAVGTSLPEIISLLASLQHRRHDVALGSVVGSNLFNFTLVLGTAGLSGELPVSDLSGQFMMPILIALTAILVVCSTLNYPLGRRSGFVFVGFYLAFLSLNLNMYNA
;
A
#
# COMPACT_ATOMS: atom_id res chain seq x y z
N GLU A 1 -18.53 29.99 -1.31
CA GLU A 1 -17.37 30.31 -2.16
C GLU A 1 -16.76 29.00 -2.63
N GLY A 2 -16.94 28.66 -3.91
CA GLY A 2 -16.39 27.42 -4.48
C GLY A 2 -15.08 27.70 -5.20
N MET A 3 -14.04 26.90 -4.93
CA MET A 3 -12.85 26.89 -5.78
C MET A 3 -13.27 26.63 -7.23
N SER A 4 -12.72 27.39 -8.18
CA SER A 4 -12.96 27.11 -9.60
C SER A 4 -12.41 25.72 -9.95
N LEU A 5 -13.07 25.02 -10.88
CA LEU A 5 -12.68 23.68 -11.32
C LEU A 5 -11.19 23.63 -11.71
N THR A 6 -10.70 24.67 -12.39
CA THR A 6 -9.30 24.80 -12.79
C THR A 6 -8.36 24.83 -11.59
N ARG A 7 -8.70 25.61 -10.54
CA ARG A 7 -7.87 25.67 -9.33
C ARG A 7 -7.87 24.33 -8.60
N ALA A 8 -9.03 23.68 -8.49
CA ALA A 8 -9.14 22.34 -7.89
C ALA A 8 -8.29 21.31 -8.65
N ALA A 9 -8.36 21.31 -9.99
CA ALA A 9 -7.56 20.43 -10.83
C ALA A 9 -6.05 20.68 -10.66
N VAL A 10 -5.62 21.95 -10.63
CA VAL A 10 -4.22 22.31 -10.42
C VAL A 10 -3.71 21.81 -9.07
N PHE A 11 -4.46 22.00 -7.99
CA PHE A 11 -4.06 21.51 -6.67
C PHE A 11 -4.05 19.97 -6.59
N ALA A 12 -5.04 19.31 -7.20
CA ALA A 12 -5.10 17.85 -7.21
C ALA A 12 -3.92 17.24 -7.98
N VAL A 13 -3.66 17.71 -9.20
CA VAL A 13 -2.57 17.21 -10.03
C VAL A 13 -1.21 17.57 -9.43
N GLY A 14 -1.02 18.81 -8.98
CA GLY A 14 0.21 19.24 -8.32
C GLY A 14 0.49 18.44 -7.04
N GLY A 15 -0.56 18.19 -6.24
CA GLY A 15 -0.46 17.37 -5.03
C GLY A 15 -0.02 15.93 -5.33
N VAL A 16 -0.62 15.29 -6.35
CA VAL A 16 -0.24 13.94 -6.77
C VAL A 16 1.22 13.91 -7.24
N ILE A 17 1.65 14.85 -8.08
CA ILE A 17 3.04 14.93 -8.57
C ILE A 17 4.01 15.06 -7.38
N CYS A 18 3.74 15.97 -6.45
CA CYS A 18 4.60 16.16 -5.27
C CYS A 18 4.65 14.92 -4.38
N LEU A 19 3.52 14.22 -4.19
CA LEU A 19 3.46 13.00 -3.40
C LEU A 19 4.29 11.88 -4.04
N VAL A 20 4.13 11.66 -5.34
CA VAL A 20 4.88 10.62 -6.09
C VAL A 20 6.37 10.95 -6.09
N ALA A 21 6.74 12.18 -6.44
CA ALA A 21 8.15 12.60 -6.44
C ALA A 21 8.80 12.50 -5.06
N GLY A 22 8.07 12.84 -3.99
CA GLY A 22 8.54 12.69 -2.61
C GLY A 22 8.73 11.23 -2.20
N ALA A 23 7.80 10.35 -2.59
CA ALA A 23 7.91 8.91 -2.35
C ALA A 23 9.10 8.29 -3.11
N ASP A 24 9.30 8.66 -4.38
CA ASP A 24 10.44 8.21 -5.18
C ASP A 24 11.78 8.66 -4.58
N ALA A 25 11.86 9.92 -4.15
CA ALA A 25 13.05 10.45 -3.48
C ALA A 25 13.34 9.72 -2.15
N PHE A 26 12.29 9.35 -1.40
CA PHE A 26 12.40 8.55 -0.18
C PHE A 26 12.92 7.14 -0.48
N VAL A 27 12.35 6.45 -1.47
CA VAL A 27 12.78 5.10 -1.87
C VAL A 27 14.25 5.13 -2.31
N TRP A 28 14.61 6.08 -3.16
CA TRP A 28 15.98 6.22 -3.67
C TRP A 28 16.99 6.42 -2.54
N SER A 29 16.73 7.41 -1.68
CA SER A 29 17.64 7.77 -0.59
C SER A 29 17.71 6.66 0.47
N GLY A 30 16.58 6.05 0.81
CA GLY A 30 16.50 4.94 1.76
C GLY A 30 17.22 3.69 1.25
N ALA A 31 17.03 3.32 -0.02
CA ALA A 31 17.70 2.18 -0.63
C ALA A 31 19.22 2.39 -0.67
N GLU A 32 19.69 3.59 -0.99
CA GLU A 32 21.12 3.90 -1.00
C GLU A 32 21.75 3.82 0.39
N LEU A 33 21.05 4.34 1.41
CA LEU A 33 21.47 4.18 2.80
C LEU A 33 21.54 2.70 3.19
N ALA A 34 20.52 1.90 2.90
CA ALA A 34 20.50 0.48 3.22
C ALA A 34 21.61 -0.31 2.52
N ARG A 35 21.89 -0.01 1.24
CA ARG A 35 23.05 -0.55 0.52
C ARG A 35 24.36 -0.21 1.21
N SER A 36 24.52 1.02 1.69
CA SER A 36 25.73 1.43 2.42
C SER A 36 25.93 0.69 3.75
N TYR A 37 24.85 0.20 4.36
CA TYR A 37 24.87 -0.68 5.54
C TYR A 37 25.00 -2.18 5.20
N GLY A 38 25.13 -2.53 3.92
CA GLY A 38 25.33 -3.92 3.46
C GLY A 38 24.05 -4.76 3.38
N TRP A 39 22.87 -4.13 3.29
CA TRP A 39 21.62 -4.87 3.09
C TRP A 39 21.55 -5.44 1.67
N SER A 40 21.01 -6.65 1.51
CA SER A 40 20.77 -7.25 0.19
C SER A 40 19.62 -6.54 -0.55
N GLU A 41 19.65 -6.58 -1.88
CA GLU A 41 18.59 -6.00 -2.72
C GLU A 41 17.21 -6.62 -2.40
N ASP A 42 17.17 -7.90 -2.01
CA ASP A 42 15.93 -8.56 -1.60
C ASP A 42 15.35 -7.95 -0.33
N VAL A 43 16.18 -7.71 0.70
CA VAL A 43 15.73 -7.07 1.95
C VAL A 43 15.30 -5.64 1.69
N ILE A 44 16.04 -4.89 0.86
CA ILE A 44 15.68 -3.53 0.47
C ILE A 44 14.34 -3.51 -0.28
N GLY A 45 14.14 -4.44 -1.21
CA GLY A 45 12.90 -4.62 -1.97
C GLY A 45 11.70 -4.91 -1.06
N LEU A 46 11.86 -5.85 -0.14
CA LEU A 46 10.80 -6.28 0.79
C LEU A 46 10.46 -5.24 1.86
N THR A 47 11.35 -4.27 2.12
CA THR A 47 11.18 -3.29 3.20
C THR A 47 11.00 -1.88 2.67
N ILE A 48 12.07 -1.22 2.26
CA ILE A 48 12.10 0.20 1.89
C ILE A 48 11.29 0.46 0.62
N VAL A 49 11.47 -0.38 -0.40
CA VAL A 49 10.75 -0.22 -1.67
C VAL A 49 9.27 -0.54 -1.48
N ALA A 50 8.96 -1.67 -0.81
CA ALA A 50 7.59 -2.07 -0.52
C ALA A 50 6.83 -1.00 0.29
N VAL A 51 7.43 -0.44 1.34
CA VAL A 51 6.81 0.64 2.12
C VAL A 51 6.76 1.95 1.32
N GLY A 52 7.84 2.28 0.62
CA GLY A 52 7.98 3.54 -0.10
C GLY A 52 6.97 3.72 -1.22
N THR A 53 6.67 2.66 -1.97
CA THR A 53 5.63 2.66 -3.01
C THR A 53 4.22 2.85 -2.45
N SER A 54 3.99 2.53 -1.16
CA SER A 54 2.71 2.72 -0.47
C SER A 54 2.63 4.05 0.31
N LEU A 55 3.68 4.89 0.28
CA LEU A 55 3.69 6.17 0.98
C LEU A 55 2.64 7.15 0.46
N PRO A 56 2.45 7.33 -0.87
CA PRO A 56 1.40 8.22 -1.37
C PRO A 56 0.01 7.87 -0.82
N GLU A 57 -0.29 6.57 -0.72
CA GLU A 57 -1.52 6.03 -0.16
C GLU A 57 -1.61 6.33 1.34
N ILE A 58 -0.56 6.07 2.11
CA ILE A 58 -0.53 6.37 3.56
C ILE A 58 -0.76 7.86 3.81
N ILE A 59 -0.09 8.74 3.05
CA ILE A 59 -0.23 10.18 3.22
C ILE A 59 -1.63 10.67 2.81
N SER A 60 -2.18 10.17 1.70
CA SER A 60 -3.54 10.52 1.29
C SER A 60 -4.60 10.03 2.28
N LEU A 61 -4.40 8.85 2.87
CA LEU A 61 -5.22 8.31 3.96
C LEU A 61 -5.16 9.22 5.19
N LEU A 62 -3.97 9.57 5.66
CA LEU A 62 -3.80 10.45 6.82
C LEU A 62 -4.46 11.82 6.59
N ALA A 63 -4.30 12.40 5.40
CA ALA A 63 -4.96 13.65 5.04
C ALA A 63 -6.50 13.54 5.08
N SER A 64 -7.07 12.47 4.53
CA SER A 64 -8.53 12.25 4.57
C SER A 64 -9.06 12.07 6.01
N LEU A 65 -8.31 11.36 6.86
CA LEU A 65 -8.65 11.12 8.26
C LEU A 65 -8.55 12.40 9.10
N GLN A 66 -7.57 13.27 8.82
CA GLN A 66 -7.46 14.59 9.46
C GLN A 66 -8.71 15.45 9.21
N HIS A 67 -9.34 15.30 8.05
CA HIS A 67 -10.59 15.97 7.70
C HIS A 67 -11.86 15.19 8.09
N ARG A 68 -11.73 14.14 8.93
CA ARG A 68 -12.83 13.26 9.38
C ARG A 68 -13.61 12.58 8.25
N ARG A 69 -12.97 12.38 7.10
CA ARG A 69 -13.55 11.70 5.93
C ARG A 69 -13.19 10.22 5.93
N HIS A 70 -13.78 9.48 6.87
CA HIS A 70 -13.51 8.05 7.07
C HIS A 70 -13.95 7.18 5.88
N ASP A 71 -15.01 7.60 5.20
CA ASP A 71 -15.53 7.02 3.95
C ASP A 71 -14.50 7.15 2.81
N VAL A 72 -13.90 8.33 2.64
CA VAL A 72 -12.85 8.57 1.65
C VAL A 72 -11.59 7.77 1.99
N ALA A 73 -11.23 7.69 3.27
CA ALA A 73 -10.09 6.89 3.72
C ALA A 73 -10.28 5.41 3.37
N LEU A 74 -11.42 4.81 3.73
CA LEU A 74 -11.71 3.40 3.40
C LEU A 74 -11.79 3.16 1.90
N GLY A 75 -12.42 4.07 1.16
CA GLY A 75 -12.48 4.03 -0.30
C GLY A 75 -11.09 4.04 -0.94
N SER A 76 -10.14 4.79 -0.36
CA SER A 76 -8.76 4.83 -0.83
C SER A 76 -8.02 3.50 -0.61
N VAL A 77 -8.17 2.86 0.57
CA VAL A 77 -7.54 1.55 0.83
C VAL A 77 -8.10 0.46 -0.08
N VAL A 78 -9.42 0.39 -0.19
CA VAL A 78 -10.09 -0.63 -1.00
C VAL A 78 -9.79 -0.40 -2.48
N GLY A 79 -9.84 0.85 -2.93
CA GLY A 79 -9.57 1.24 -4.31
C GLY A 79 -8.14 0.92 -4.74
N SER A 80 -7.13 1.22 -3.91
CA SER A 80 -5.73 0.93 -4.24
C SER A 80 -5.45 -0.58 -4.32
N ASN A 81 -5.98 -1.38 -3.38
CA ASN A 81 -5.82 -2.83 -3.43
C ASN A 81 -6.49 -3.43 -4.68
N LEU A 82 -7.70 -2.97 -5.01
CA LEU A 82 -8.39 -3.43 -6.21
C LEU A 82 -7.63 -3.03 -7.49
N PHE A 83 -7.12 -1.80 -7.56
CA PHE A 83 -6.29 -1.33 -8.66
C PHE A 83 -5.00 -2.16 -8.81
N ASN A 84 -4.34 -2.49 -7.70
CA ASN A 84 -3.13 -3.31 -7.72
C ASN A 84 -3.40 -4.73 -8.20
N PHE A 85 -4.49 -5.37 -7.77
CA PHE A 85 -4.83 -6.71 -8.24
C PHE A 85 -5.31 -6.75 -9.69
N THR A 86 -6.11 -5.77 -10.10
CA THR A 86 -6.73 -5.79 -11.43
C THR A 86 -5.83 -5.20 -12.50
N LEU A 87 -5.28 -4.01 -12.26
CA LEU A 87 -4.51 -3.28 -13.24
C LEU A 87 -3.03 -3.63 -13.16
N VAL A 88 -2.39 -3.50 -12.00
CA VAL A 88 -0.94 -3.76 -11.90
C VAL A 88 -0.63 -5.25 -12.12
N LEU A 89 -1.20 -6.13 -11.29
CA LEU A 89 -0.96 -7.57 -11.39
C LEU A 89 -1.56 -8.16 -12.67
N GLY A 90 -2.76 -7.72 -13.07
CA GLY A 90 -3.40 -8.19 -14.30
C GLY A 90 -2.59 -7.83 -15.55
N THR A 91 -2.07 -6.60 -15.66
CA THR A 91 -1.20 -6.23 -16.78
C THR A 91 0.17 -6.90 -16.71
N ALA A 92 0.73 -7.07 -15.52
CA ALA A 92 1.97 -7.83 -15.34
C ALA A 92 1.81 -9.29 -15.79
N GLY A 93 0.67 -9.93 -15.49
CA GLY A 93 0.35 -11.29 -15.96
C GLY A 93 0.14 -11.39 -17.48
N LEU A 94 -0.27 -10.30 -18.15
CA LEU A 94 -0.32 -10.26 -19.62
C LEU A 94 1.07 -10.21 -20.26
N SER A 95 2.09 -9.75 -19.52
CA SER A 95 3.46 -9.64 -20.02
C SER A 95 4.25 -10.95 -19.97
N GLY A 96 3.74 -11.96 -19.28
CA GLY A 96 4.34 -13.29 -19.20
C GLY A 96 4.06 -14.00 -17.87
N GLU A 97 4.71 -15.14 -17.66
CA GLU A 97 4.64 -15.86 -16.39
C GLU A 97 5.28 -15.04 -15.27
N LEU A 98 4.50 -14.80 -14.21
CA LEU A 98 4.98 -14.13 -13.02
C LEU A 98 5.68 -15.16 -12.13
N PRO A 99 6.94 -14.93 -11.73
CA PRO A 99 7.63 -15.80 -10.79
C PRO A 99 7.01 -15.61 -9.39
N VAL A 100 6.00 -16.40 -9.08
CA VAL A 100 5.30 -16.37 -7.78
C VAL A 100 5.76 -17.56 -6.96
N SER A 101 6.27 -17.31 -5.75
CA SER A 101 6.59 -18.39 -4.81
C SER A 101 5.32 -19.11 -4.34
N ASP A 102 5.41 -20.39 -3.98
CA ASP A 102 4.27 -21.13 -3.42
C ASP A 102 3.67 -20.44 -2.19
N LEU A 103 4.51 -19.84 -1.34
CA LEU A 103 4.08 -19.06 -0.19
C LEU A 103 3.24 -17.84 -0.62
N SER A 104 3.72 -17.10 -1.62
CA SER A 104 3.03 -15.91 -2.11
C SER A 104 1.71 -16.25 -2.82
N GLY A 105 1.73 -17.26 -3.69
CA GLY A 105 0.59 -17.65 -4.51
C GLY A 105 -0.51 -18.36 -3.73
N GLN A 106 -0.15 -19.35 -2.90
CA GLN A 106 -1.13 -20.22 -2.24
C GLN A 106 -1.61 -19.68 -0.89
N PHE A 107 -0.82 -18.83 -0.22
CA PHE A 107 -1.16 -18.33 1.11
C PHE A 107 -1.36 -16.81 1.14
N MET A 108 -0.37 -16.03 0.70
CA MET A 108 -0.42 -14.58 0.87
C MET A 108 -1.51 -13.91 0.02
N MET A 109 -1.59 -14.26 -1.26
CA MET A 109 -2.57 -13.69 -2.18
C MET A 109 -4.01 -13.95 -1.73
N PRO A 110 -4.43 -15.20 -1.41
CA PRO A 110 -5.76 -15.46 -0.87
C PRO A 110 -6.07 -14.70 0.43
N ILE A 111 -5.09 -14.59 1.34
CA ILE A 111 -5.27 -13.83 2.59
C ILE A 111 -5.51 -12.35 2.30
N LEU A 112 -4.72 -11.73 1.42
CA LEU A 112 -4.87 -10.31 1.07
C LEU A 112 -6.22 -10.04 0.37
N ILE A 113 -6.64 -10.93 -0.53
CA ILE A 113 -7.96 -10.85 -1.17
C ILE A 113 -9.07 -10.99 -0.13
N ALA A 114 -8.98 -11.97 0.77
CA ALA A 114 -9.96 -12.17 1.83
C ALA A 114 -10.06 -10.97 2.78
N LEU A 115 -8.92 -10.41 3.20
CA LEU A 115 -8.90 -9.21 4.05
C LEU A 115 -9.49 -7.99 3.35
N THR A 116 -9.19 -7.80 2.06
CA THR A 116 -9.78 -6.72 1.27
C THR A 116 -11.29 -6.90 1.11
N ALA A 117 -11.76 -8.13 0.87
CA ALA A 117 -13.19 -8.45 0.80
C ALA A 117 -13.90 -8.21 2.15
N ILE A 118 -13.28 -8.59 3.27
CA ILE A 118 -13.80 -8.30 4.61
C ILE A 118 -13.91 -6.80 4.82
N LEU A 119 -12.90 -6.00 4.45
CA LEU A 119 -12.96 -4.54 4.55
C LEU A 119 -14.10 -3.95 3.72
N VAL A 120 -14.32 -4.45 2.50
CA VAL A 120 -15.46 -4.05 1.66
C VAL A 120 -16.79 -4.37 2.35
N VAL A 121 -16.97 -5.59 2.86
CA VAL A 121 -18.20 -6.00 3.55
C VAL A 121 -18.43 -5.18 4.83
N CYS A 122 -17.39 -4.97 5.63
CA CYS A 122 -17.48 -4.10 6.80
C CYS A 122 -17.88 -2.67 6.41
N SER A 123 -17.34 -2.16 5.31
CA SER A 123 -17.70 -0.82 4.80
C SER A 123 -19.15 -0.76 4.31
N THR A 124 -19.64 -1.76 3.58
CA THR A 124 -21.03 -1.75 3.06
C THR A 124 -22.06 -1.95 4.17
N LEU A 125 -21.69 -2.66 5.24
CA LEU A 125 -22.52 -2.84 6.43
C LEU A 125 -22.40 -1.69 7.46
N ASN A 126 -21.66 -0.62 7.16
CA ASN A 126 -21.35 0.48 8.07
C ASN A 126 -20.76 0.01 9.43
N TYR A 127 -20.00 -1.08 9.41
CA TYR A 127 -19.36 -1.61 10.60
C TYR A 127 -18.18 -0.69 11.02
N PRO A 128 -18.15 -0.18 12.25
CA PRO A 128 -17.11 0.76 12.67
C PRO A 128 -15.76 0.06 12.84
N LEU A 129 -14.79 0.43 12.01
CA LEU A 129 -13.39 0.00 12.15
C LEU A 129 -12.70 0.84 13.22
N GLY A 130 -12.63 0.30 14.44
CA GLY A 130 -12.00 0.94 15.58
C GLY A 130 -10.54 0.54 15.79
N ARG A 131 -9.90 1.13 16.82
CA ARG A 131 -8.49 0.88 17.19
C ARG A 131 -8.13 -0.60 17.32
N ARG A 132 -9.06 -1.44 17.82
CA ARG A 132 -8.85 -2.89 17.97
C ARG A 132 -8.59 -3.57 16.62
N SER A 133 -9.40 -3.27 15.60
CA SER A 133 -9.20 -3.79 14.25
C SER A 133 -7.87 -3.33 13.65
N GLY A 134 -7.48 -2.07 13.91
CA GLY A 134 -6.18 -1.53 13.50
C GLY A 134 -5.00 -2.31 14.10
N PHE A 135 -5.02 -2.62 15.40
CA PHE A 135 -3.96 -3.42 16.02
C PHE A 135 -3.87 -4.83 15.43
N VAL A 136 -5.01 -5.44 15.08
CA VAL A 136 -5.04 -6.75 14.41
C VAL A 136 -4.37 -6.66 13.03
N PHE A 137 -4.69 -5.65 12.22
CA PHE A 137 -4.07 -5.47 10.89
C PHE A 137 -2.57 -5.20 10.99
N VAL A 138 -2.13 -4.35 11.92
CA VAL A 138 -0.70 -4.10 12.15
C VAL A 138 0.00 -5.39 12.61
N GLY A 139 -0.63 -6.16 13.50
CA GLY A 139 -0.11 -7.47 13.93
C GLY A 139 0.08 -8.44 12.76
N PHE A 140 -0.90 -8.55 11.87
CA PHE A 140 -0.78 -9.35 10.65
C PHE A 140 0.35 -8.87 9.75
N TYR A 141 0.49 -7.55 9.54
CA TYR A 141 1.56 -6.99 8.73
C TYR A 141 2.95 -7.27 9.33
N LEU A 142 3.13 -7.12 10.64
CA LEU A 142 4.40 -7.43 11.32
C LEU A 142 4.74 -8.91 11.29
N ALA A 143 3.74 -9.79 11.48
CA ALA A 143 3.92 -11.23 11.34
C ALA A 143 4.33 -11.60 9.91
N PHE A 144 3.68 -11.00 8.91
CA PHE A 144 4.00 -11.15 7.50
C PHE A 144 5.45 -10.75 7.19
N LEU A 145 5.87 -9.57 7.65
CA LEU A 145 7.22 -9.05 7.46
C LEU A 145 8.25 -10.00 8.10
N SER A 146 7.98 -10.45 9.33
CA SER A 146 8.88 -11.33 10.07
C SER A 146 9.04 -12.70 9.39
N LEU A 147 7.96 -13.28 8.87
CA LEU A 147 8.01 -14.54 8.14
C LEU A 147 8.81 -14.41 6.84
N ASN A 148 8.64 -13.33 6.08
CA ASN A 148 9.37 -13.11 4.84
C ASN A 148 10.86 -12.86 5.08
N LEU A 149 11.21 -12.05 6.09
CA LEU A 149 12.60 -11.80 6.44
C LEU A 149 13.31 -13.06 6.94
N ASN A 150 12.63 -13.91 7.70
CA ASN A 150 13.20 -15.19 8.15
C ASN A 150 13.45 -16.16 6.99
N MET A 151 12.57 -16.19 5.98
CA MET A 151 12.77 -17.03 4.80
C MET A 151 13.94 -16.57 3.93
N TYR A 152 14.23 -15.26 3.90
CA TYR A 152 15.37 -14.72 3.14
C TYR A 152 16.70 -14.75 3.89
N ASN A 153 16.68 -14.77 5.22
CA ASN A 153 17.86 -14.94 6.06
C ASN A 153 18.23 -16.42 6.29
N ALA A 154 17.41 -17.37 5.83
CA ALA A 154 17.61 -18.81 5.90
C ALA A 154 18.22 -19.36 4.61
#